data_AF-A0AAV9LHM7-F1
#
_entry.id   AF-A0AAV9LHM7-F1
#
_cell.length_a   1.000
_cell.length_b   1.000
_cell.length_c   1.000
_cell.angle_alpha   90.00
_cell.angle_beta   90.00
_cell.angle_gamma   90.00
#
_symmetry.space_group_name_H-M   'P 1'
#
loop_
_entity.id
_entity.type
_entity.pdbx_description
1 polymer ?
#
loop_
_entity_poly.entity_id
_entity_poly.type
_entity_poly.pdbx_seq_one_letter_code
_entity_poly.pdbx_strand_id
1 'polypeptide(L)'
;MFPHIHLPASFKTPNFEKYNGNGDPIAYLKRYCNQLSGAEGKEQLLMAYFGESLVGIASEWFIDQDIFNWHTWDDLARYFVQ
;
A
#
# COMPACT_ATOMS: atom_id res chain seq x y z
N MET A 1 4.43 9.40 5.05
CA MET A 1 3.06 9.50 5.60
C MET A 1 2.32 10.56 4.79
N PHE A 2 1.27 10.18 4.05
CA PHE A 2 0.59 11.08 3.11
C PHE A 2 -0.26 12.12 3.86
N PRO A 3 0.09 13.42 3.84
CA PRO A 3 -0.52 14.44 4.71
C PRO A 3 -1.95 14.84 4.31
N HIS A 4 -2.48 14.31 3.21
CA HIS A 4 -3.78 14.71 2.64
C HIS A 4 -4.91 13.71 2.92
N ILE A 5 -4.66 12.68 3.72
CA ILE A 5 -5.61 11.58 3.92
C ILE A 5 -6.36 11.80 5.22
N HIS A 6 -7.62 12.21 5.10
CA HIS A 6 -8.54 12.37 6.22
C HIS A 6 -9.23 11.04 6.53
N LEU A 7 -8.56 10.22 7.34
CA LEU A 7 -9.14 8.99 7.88
C LEU A 7 -10.23 9.30 8.91
N PRO A 8 -11.38 8.60 8.88
CA PRO A 8 -12.34 8.65 9.98
C PRO A 8 -11.65 8.23 11.29
N ALA A 9 -11.93 8.92 12.40
CA ALA A 9 -11.35 8.60 13.71
C ALA A 9 -11.67 7.18 14.22
N SER A 10 -12.69 6.52 13.64
CA SER A 10 -13.09 5.14 13.93
C SER A 10 -12.48 4.11 12.98
N PHE A 11 -11.67 4.53 11.99
CA PHE A 11 -11.06 3.62 11.03
C PHE A 11 -10.01 2.76 11.73
N LYS A 12 -10.31 1.46 11.85
CA LYS A 12 -9.34 0.48 12.32
C LYS A 12 -8.47 0.08 11.14
N THR A 13 -7.15 0.14 11.33
CA THR A 13 -6.21 -0.43 10.37
C THR A 13 -6.57 -1.89 10.10
N PRO A 14 -6.83 -2.27 8.83
CA PRO A 14 -7.07 -3.66 8.47
C PRO A 14 -5.84 -4.51 8.80
N ASN A 15 -6.06 -5.78 9.17
CA ASN A 15 -4.96 -6.71 9.32
C ASN A 15 -4.50 -7.17 7.94
N PHE A 16 -3.40 -6.60 7.44
CA PHE A 16 -2.87 -6.90 6.12
C PHE A 16 -2.09 -8.21 6.10
N GLU A 17 -2.29 -9.01 5.05
CA GLU A 17 -1.31 -10.01 4.64
C GLU A 17 0.05 -9.32 4.42
N LYS A 18 1.08 -9.76 5.14
CA LYS A 18 2.42 -9.16 5.06
C LYS A 18 3.18 -9.73 3.86
N TYR A 19 3.78 -8.85 3.06
CA TYR A 19 4.59 -9.25 1.92
C TYR A 19 6.07 -8.96 2.15
N ASN A 20 6.91 -9.97 1.97
CA ASN A 20 8.34 -9.90 2.22
C ASN A 20 9.19 -9.75 0.95
N GLY A 21 8.56 -9.66 -0.23
CA GLY A 21 9.26 -9.69 -1.52
C GLY A 21 9.23 -11.05 -2.22
N ASN A 22 8.72 -12.10 -1.56
CA ASN A 22 8.61 -13.44 -2.15
C ASN A 22 7.21 -13.72 -2.71
N GLY A 23 7.15 -14.27 -3.92
CA GLY A 23 5.91 -14.63 -4.60
C GLY A 23 5.44 -13.56 -5.59
N ASP A 24 4.28 -13.78 -6.22
CA ASP A 24 3.77 -12.92 -7.28
C ASP A 24 3.28 -11.56 -6.73
N PRO A 25 3.95 -10.44 -7.07
CA PRO A 25 3.58 -9.11 -6.58
C PRO A 25 2.21 -8.66 -7.12
N ILE A 26 1.79 -9.12 -8.30
CA ILE A 26 0.46 -8.80 -8.86
C ILE A 26 -0.64 -9.51 -8.07
N ALA A 27 -0.44 -10.79 -7.74
CA ALA A 27 -1.37 -11.53 -6.88
C ALA A 27 -1.48 -10.89 -5.49
N TYR A 28 -0.36 -10.42 -4.95
CA TYR A 28 -0.34 -9.69 -3.68
C TYR A 28 -1.15 -8.39 -3.75
N LEU A 29 -0.90 -7.52 -4.75
CA LEU A 29 -1.64 -6.26 -4.90
C LEU A 29 -3.16 -6.49 -5.00
N LYS A 30 -3.60 -7.53 -5.71
CA LYS A 30 -5.04 -7.89 -5.78
C LYS A 30 -5.62 -8.23 -4.40
N ARG A 31 -4.91 -9.02 -3.60
CA ARG A 31 -5.34 -9.37 -2.22
C ARG A 31 -5.33 -8.15 -1.32
N TYR A 32 -4.31 -7.30 -1.43
CA TYR A 32 -4.19 -6.07 -0.69
C TYR A 32 -5.37 -5.13 -0.97
N CYS A 33 -5.67 -4.88 -2.26
CA CYS A 33 -6.83 -4.09 -2.67
C CYS A 33 -8.17 -4.63 -2.15
N ASN A 34 -8.34 -5.96 -2.18
CA ASN A 34 -9.56 -6.59 -1.69
C ASN A 34 -9.76 -6.43 -0.17
N GLN A 35 -8.69 -6.34 0.62
CA GLN A 35 -8.77 -6.10 2.07
C GLN A 35 -9.27 -4.68 2.41
N LEU A 36 -9.18 -3.74 1.46
CA LEU A 36 -9.60 -2.35 1.58
C LEU A 36 -10.86 -2.01 0.78
N SER A 37 -11.51 -3.00 0.15
CA SER A 37 -12.60 -2.77 -0.82
C SER A 37 -13.88 -2.15 -0.22
N GLY A 38 -14.05 -2.18 1.10
CA GLY A 38 -15.20 -1.63 1.83
C GLY A 38 -15.06 -0.19 2.33
N ALA A 39 -13.92 0.47 2.09
CA ALA A 39 -13.67 1.83 2.57
C ALA A 39 -13.90 2.89 1.46
N GLU A 40 -14.46 4.05 1.83
CA GLU A 40 -14.51 5.25 0.97
C GLU A 40 -13.10 5.88 0.88
N GLY A 41 -12.73 6.48 -0.26
CA GLY A 41 -11.37 7.04 -0.45
C GLY A 41 -10.28 6.01 -0.74
N LYS A 42 -10.63 4.94 -1.49
CA LYS A 42 -9.81 3.74 -1.73
C LYS A 42 -8.36 4.00 -2.12
N GLU A 43 -8.10 4.89 -3.07
CA GLU A 43 -6.75 5.13 -3.58
C GLU A 43 -5.80 5.68 -2.52
N GLN A 44 -6.24 6.73 -1.82
CA GLN A 44 -5.47 7.35 -0.74
C GLN A 44 -5.19 6.33 0.36
N LEU A 45 -6.20 5.58 0.78
CA LEU A 45 -6.06 4.50 1.76
C LEU A 45 -5.03 3.44 1.35
N LEU A 46 -5.10 2.98 0.09
CA LEU A 46 -4.14 2.01 -0.45
C LEU A 46 -2.71 2.56 -0.36
N MET A 47 -2.50 3.80 -0.75
CA MET A 47 -1.18 4.43 -0.68
C MET A 47 -0.72 4.65 0.77
N ALA A 48 -1.62 5.06 1.68
CA ALA A 48 -1.32 5.34 3.08
C ALA A 48 -0.77 4.12 3.83
N TYR A 49 -1.38 2.96 3.57
CA TYR A 49 -1.13 1.73 4.30
C TYR A 49 -0.23 0.75 3.56
N PHE A 50 0.25 1.08 2.35
CA PHE A 50 1.03 0.13 1.56
C PHE A 50 2.32 -0.25 2.29
N GLY A 51 3.10 0.73 2.76
CA GLY A 51 4.32 0.46 3.52
C GLY A 51 4.08 -0.40 4.77
N GLU A 52 2.95 -0.20 5.46
CA GLU A 52 2.57 -1.00 6.64
C GLU A 52 2.29 -2.47 6.29
N SER A 53 1.98 -2.78 5.03
CA SER A 53 1.72 -4.15 4.58
C SER A 53 2.98 -4.90 4.12
N LEU A 54 4.13 -4.21 4.04
CA LEU A 54 5.40 -4.79 3.63
C LEU A 54 6.27 -5.15 4.85
N VAL A 55 7.15 -6.13 4.68
CA VAL A 55 8.15 -6.55 5.67
C VAL A 55 9.45 -6.94 4.99
N GLY A 56 10.56 -6.97 5.74
CA GLY A 56 11.86 -7.40 5.23
C GLY A 56 12.31 -6.62 3.99
N ILE A 57 12.77 -7.33 2.96
CA ILE A 57 13.32 -6.75 1.73
C ILE A 57 12.31 -5.83 1.04
N ALA A 58 11.02 -6.19 1.03
CA ALA A 58 9.98 -5.34 0.43
C ALA A 58 9.79 -4.02 1.19
N SER A 59 9.90 -4.03 2.53
CA SER A 59 9.84 -2.78 3.31
C SER A 59 11.08 -1.91 3.12
N GLU A 60 12.26 -2.51 2.98
CA GLU A 60 13.50 -1.79 2.66
C GLU A 60 13.40 -1.11 1.30
N TRP A 61 12.97 -1.85 0.26
CA TRP A 61 12.71 -1.30 -1.07
C TRP A 61 11.78 -0.08 -1.02
N PHE A 62 10.68 -0.16 -0.25
CA PHE A 62 9.69 0.91 -0.16
C PHE A 62 10.23 2.17 0.52
N ILE A 63 11.12 2.03 1.51
CA ILE A 63 11.78 3.16 2.19
C ILE A 63 12.80 3.84 1.27
N ASP A 64 13.51 3.04 0.46
CA ASP A 64 14.49 3.53 -0.50
C ASP A 64 13.85 4.28 -1.69
N GLN A 65 12.54 4.12 -1.90
CA GLN A 65 11.83 4.86 -2.95
C GLN A 65 11.60 6.31 -2.54
N ASP A 66 11.77 7.22 -3.50
CA ASP A 66 11.34 8.59 -3.37
C ASP A 66 9.80 8.67 -3.52
N ILE A 67 9.12 8.41 -2.41
CA ILE A 67 7.65 8.36 -2.27
C ILE A 67 6.94 9.65 -2.73
N PHE A 68 7.67 10.75 -2.96
CA PHE A 68 7.13 11.99 -3.51
C PHE A 68 6.76 11.89 -4.99
N ASN A 69 7.30 10.91 -5.72
CA ASN A 69 7.02 10.72 -7.15
C ASN A 69 5.75 9.90 -7.44
N TRP A 70 5.09 9.35 -6.41
CA TRP A 70 3.88 8.55 -6.57
C TRP A 70 2.65 9.38 -6.18
N HIS A 71 1.92 9.85 -7.19
CA HIS A 71 0.72 10.65 -6.99
C HIS A 71 -0.56 9.81 -7.00
N THR A 72 -0.51 8.60 -7.56
CA THR A 72 -1.64 7.68 -7.66
C THR A 72 -1.26 6.28 -7.19
N TRP A 73 -2.27 5.46 -6.86
CA TRP A 73 -2.06 4.05 -6.54
C TRP A 73 -1.50 3.28 -7.74
N ASP A 74 -1.91 3.66 -8.95
CA ASP A 74 -1.45 3.06 -10.20
C ASP A 74 0.05 3.32 -10.44
N ASP A 75 0.57 4.50 -10.10
CA ASP A 75 2.02 4.78 -10.15
C ASP A 75 2.77 3.84 -9.21
N LEU A 76 2.41 3.82 -7.93
CA LEU A 76 3.04 2.96 -6.93
C LEU A 76 2.96 1.47 -7.34
N ALA A 77 1.79 1.01 -7.78
CA ALA A 77 1.58 -0.37 -8.20
C ALA A 77 2.47 -0.74 -9.39
N ARG A 78 2.67 0.16 -10.36
CA ARG A 78 3.57 -0.06 -11.50
C ARG A 78 5.03 -0.19 -11.09
N TYR A 79 5.50 0.67 -10.18
CA TYR A 79 6.88 0.58 -9.68
C TYR A 79 7.10 -0.69 -8.85
N PHE A 80 6.08 -1.14 -8.12
CA PHE A 80 6.19 -2.32 -7.25
C PHE A 80 6.25 -3.65 -8.01
N VAL A 81 5.62 -3.75 -9.18
CA VAL A 81 5.61 -4.99 -9.98
C VAL A 81 6.77 -5.09 -10.98
N GLN A 82 7.66 -4.10 -10.98
CA GLN A 82 8.80 -4.00 -11.89
C GLN A 82 10.01 -4.78 -11.36
#